data_AF-A0A445A0I5-F1
#
_entry.id   AF-A0A445A0I5-F1
#
_cell.length_a   1.000
_cell.length_b   1.000
_cell.length_c   1.000
_cell.angle_alpha   90.00
_cell.angle_beta   90.00
_cell.angle_gamma   90.00
#
_symmetry.space_group_name_H-M   'P 1'
#
loop_
_entity.id
_entity.type
_entity.pdbx_description
1 polymer ?
#
loop_
_entity_poly.entity_id
_entity_poly.type
_entity_poly.pdbx_seq_one_letter_code
_entity_poly.pdbx_strand_id
1 'polypeptide(L)'
;MRLYAPFPQRLKGGVEKRIYSKFFDMFASLHVNIPFIKALQQMPSYIKYMKELLTRKISLKGGQTIVMNKECSALIQPELPTKRKDPGSFHIPCAIRETMFDKGICDLGASINLMPLSLMKKLQINELMPTDVVIRLADKTKKQAVGVVENVL
;
A
#
# COMPACT_ATOMS: atom_id res chain seq x y z
N MET A 1 -27.40 13.79 -43.46
CA MET A 1 -28.12 14.06 -42.20
C MET A 1 -27.24 14.94 -41.32
N ARG A 2 -27.53 16.24 -41.19
CA ARG A 2 -26.73 17.16 -40.33
C ARG A 2 -27.30 17.10 -38.91
N LEU A 3 -26.56 16.52 -37.98
CA LEU A 3 -26.91 16.52 -36.56
C LEU A 3 -26.61 17.91 -35.98
N TYR A 4 -27.65 18.68 -35.69
CA TYR A 4 -27.53 19.88 -34.87
C TYR A 4 -27.60 19.50 -33.40
N ALA A 5 -26.54 19.79 -32.64
CA ALA A 5 -26.55 19.64 -31.19
C ALA A 5 -27.48 20.70 -30.57
N PRO A 6 -28.48 20.31 -29.77
CA PRO A 6 -29.32 21.28 -29.07
C PRO A 6 -28.45 21.97 -28.00
N PHE A 7 -28.40 23.30 -28.04
CA PHE A 7 -27.61 24.18 -27.15
C PHE A 7 -26.08 24.19 -27.35
N PRO A 8 -25.59 24.65 -28.53
CA PRO A 8 -24.15 24.79 -28.79
C PRO A 8 -23.44 25.78 -27.86
N GLN A 9 -24.19 26.67 -27.18
CA GLN A 9 -23.64 27.59 -26.17
C GLN A 9 -23.13 26.87 -24.92
N ARG A 10 -23.65 25.68 -24.59
CA ARG A 10 -23.22 24.89 -23.41
C ARG A 10 -21.89 24.16 -23.61
N LEU A 11 -21.40 24.07 -24.84
CA LEU A 11 -20.07 23.52 -25.16
C LEU A 11 -18.94 24.54 -24.93
N LYS A 12 -19.24 25.78 -24.52
CA LYS A 12 -18.26 26.81 -24.16
C LYS A 12 -17.60 26.60 -22.77
N GLY A 13 -17.63 25.41 -22.19
CA GLY A 13 -17.00 25.11 -20.90
C GLY A 13 -15.47 24.95 -20.93
N GLY A 14 -14.83 25.06 -22.10
CA GLY A 14 -13.39 24.85 -22.25
C GLY A 14 -12.50 26.02 -21.79
N VAL A 15 -13.02 27.25 -21.81
CA VAL A 15 -12.23 28.45 -21.49
C VAL A 15 -12.13 28.65 -19.97
N GLU A 16 -13.26 28.55 -19.24
CA GLU A 16 -13.26 28.64 -17.77
C GLU A 16 -12.42 27.54 -17.12
N LYS A 17 -12.58 26.28 -17.54
CA LYS A 17 -11.75 25.17 -17.01
C LYS A 17 -10.25 25.39 -17.24
N ARG A 18 -9.86 25.94 -18.40
CA ARG A 18 -8.45 26.29 -18.67
C ARG A 18 -7.96 27.43 -17.77
N ILE A 19 -8.81 28.41 -17.48
CA ILE A 19 -8.47 29.51 -16.57
C ILE A 19 -8.29 28.99 -15.15
N TYR A 20 -9.20 28.13 -14.65
CA TYR A 20 -9.09 27.52 -13.33
C TYR A 20 -7.87 26.61 -13.18
N SER A 21 -7.55 25.81 -14.21
CA SER A 21 -6.34 24.98 -14.21
C SER A 21 -5.08 25.83 -14.11
N LYS A 22 -4.97 26.89 -14.92
CA LYS A 22 -3.84 27.82 -14.88
C LYS A 22 -3.71 28.53 -13.54
N PHE A 23 -4.83 28.91 -12.92
CA PHE A 23 -4.84 29.52 -11.60
C PHE A 23 -4.32 28.54 -10.52
N PHE A 24 -4.73 27.27 -10.58
CA PHE A 24 -4.29 26.25 -9.63
C PHE A 24 -2.79 25.94 -9.78
N ASP A 25 -2.28 25.86 -11.01
CA ASP A 25 -0.85 25.68 -11.27
C ASP A 25 -0.02 26.85 -10.73
N MET A 26 -0.52 28.08 -10.91
CA MET A 26 0.11 29.29 -10.38
C MET A 26 0.06 29.32 -8.84
N PHE A 27 -1.02 28.84 -8.22
CA PHE A 27 -1.13 28.75 -6.77
C PHE A 27 -0.24 27.63 -6.19
N ALA A 28 -0.14 26.49 -6.86
CA ALA A 28 0.72 25.37 -6.46
C ALA A 28 2.21 25.72 -6.53
N SER A 29 2.61 26.61 -7.45
CA SER A 29 3.97 27.14 -7.51
C SER A 29 4.28 28.20 -6.44
N LEU A 30 3.24 28.77 -5.81
CA LEU A 30 3.38 29.79 -4.77
C LEU A 30 3.88 29.16 -3.47
N HIS A 31 5.16 29.37 -3.15
CA HIS A 31 5.73 28.97 -1.87
C HIS A 31 5.45 30.04 -0.82
N VAL A 32 4.42 29.85 -0.01
CA VAL A 32 4.09 30.74 1.11
C VAL A 32 4.69 30.18 2.40
N ASN A 33 5.67 30.88 2.96
CA ASN A 33 6.23 30.55 4.26
C ASN A 33 5.34 31.10 5.38
N ILE A 34 4.28 30.39 5.72
CA ILE A 34 3.47 30.71 6.91
C ILE A 34 4.13 30.02 8.11
N PRO A 35 4.50 30.76 9.18
CA PRO A 35 4.96 30.14 10.41
C PRO A 35 3.92 29.13 10.90
N PHE A 36 4.35 27.92 11.22
CA PHE A 36 3.47 26.81 11.63
C PHE A 36 2.50 27.22 12.74
N ILE A 37 2.95 28.02 13.71
CA ILE A 37 2.12 28.56 14.79
C ILE A 37 0.98 29.45 14.28
N LYS A 38 1.24 30.29 13.26
CA LYS A 38 0.19 31.12 12.65
C LYS A 38 -0.82 30.26 11.87
N ALA A 39 -0.37 29.22 11.17
CA ALA A 39 -1.26 28.29 10.47
C ALA A 39 -2.15 27.53 11.45
N LEU A 40 -1.59 27.05 12.57
CA LEU A 40 -2.32 26.39 13.63
C LEU A 40 -3.38 27.29 14.27
N GLN A 41 -3.08 28.57 14.51
CA GLN A 41 -4.04 29.54 15.05
C GLN A 41 -5.29 29.71 14.17
N GLN A 42 -5.17 29.50 12.86
CA GLN A 42 -6.29 29.54 11.92
C GLN A 42 -7.09 28.22 11.88
N MET A 43 -6.64 27.17 12.58
CA MET A 43 -7.26 25.84 12.58
C MET A 43 -7.59 25.37 14.01
N PRO A 44 -8.70 25.88 14.61
CA PRO A 44 -9.05 25.61 16.01
C PRO A 44 -9.25 24.11 16.33
N SER A 45 -9.78 23.34 15.38
CA SER A 45 -9.97 21.89 15.52
C SER A 45 -8.64 21.14 15.67
N TYR A 46 -7.62 21.56 14.91
CA TYR A 46 -6.29 20.98 14.98
C TYR A 46 -5.58 21.37 16.29
N ILE A 47 -5.76 22.62 16.76
CA ILE A 47 -5.29 23.02 18.09
C ILE A 47 -5.90 22.14 19.19
N LYS A 48 -7.22 21.92 19.13
CA LYS A 48 -7.93 21.05 20.08
C LYS A 48 -7.36 19.63 20.05
N TYR A 49 -7.17 19.07 18.87
CA TYR A 49 -6.60 17.75 18.68
C TYR A 49 -5.16 17.63 19.21
N MET A 50 -4.31 18.61 18.92
CA MET A 50 -2.94 18.65 19.44
C MET A 50 -2.92 18.74 20.97
N LYS A 51 -3.82 19.53 21.57
CA LYS A 51 -3.99 19.58 23.03
C LYS A 51 -4.42 18.23 23.58
N GLU A 52 -5.40 17.57 22.99
CA GLU A 52 -5.83 16.23 23.40
C GLU A 52 -4.71 15.19 23.29
N LEU A 53 -3.93 15.20 22.21
CA LEU A 53 -2.77 14.32 22.04
C LEU A 53 -1.70 14.54 23.12
N LEU A 54 -1.36 15.81 23.37
CA LEU A 54 -0.38 16.17 24.39
C LEU A 54 -0.89 15.87 25.81
N THR A 55 -2.20 15.93 26.02
CA THR A 55 -2.84 15.59 27.31
C THR A 55 -2.99 14.08 27.48
N ARG A 56 -3.15 13.30 26.41
CA ARG A 56 -3.09 11.82 26.46
C ARG A 56 -1.67 11.32 26.71
N LYS A 57 -0.65 12.09 26.32
CA LYS A 57 0.74 11.94 26.78
C LYS A 57 0.89 12.52 28.20
N ILE A 58 -0.03 12.21 29.12
CA ILE A 58 0.21 12.39 30.56
C ILE A 58 1.56 11.73 30.82
N SER A 59 2.52 12.56 31.21
CA SER A 59 3.82 12.08 31.64
C SER A 59 3.58 11.02 32.70
N LEU A 60 4.07 9.81 32.45
CA LEU A 60 4.24 8.83 33.52
C LEU A 60 5.12 9.52 34.55
N LYS A 61 4.50 10.01 35.63
CA LYS A 61 5.25 10.48 36.78
C LYS A 61 6.08 9.29 37.22
N GLY A 62 7.40 9.48 37.34
CA GLY A 62 8.33 8.39 37.66
C GLY A 62 7.81 7.56 38.82
N GLY A 63 7.82 6.23 38.66
CA GLY A 63 7.36 5.27 39.68
C GLY A 63 5.97 4.66 39.46
N GLN A 64 5.24 5.00 38.38
CA GLN A 64 4.00 4.28 38.05
C GLN A 64 4.27 2.90 37.44
N THR A 65 3.79 1.85 38.11
CA THR A 65 3.76 0.49 37.56
C THR A 65 2.49 0.32 36.75
N ILE A 66 2.61 0.08 35.44
CA ILE A 66 1.49 -0.24 34.55
C ILE A 66 1.51 -1.74 34.30
N VAL A 67 0.38 -2.41 34.53
CA VAL A 67 0.21 -3.82 34.16
C VAL A 67 -0.03 -3.88 32.65
N MET A 68 0.94 -4.42 31.92
CA MET A 68 0.86 -4.62 30.47
C MET A 68 0.47 -6.07 30.15
N ASN A 69 -0.30 -6.26 29.08
CA ASN A 69 -0.52 -7.59 28.54
C ASN A 69 0.75 -8.10 27.83
N LYS A 70 0.80 -9.41 27.53
CA LYS A 70 1.98 -10.04 26.92
C LYS A 70 2.39 -9.38 25.59
N GLU A 71 1.42 -8.97 24.78
CA GLU A 71 1.66 -8.29 23.50
C GLU A 71 2.32 -6.92 23.68
N CYS A 72 1.83 -6.09 24.60
CA CYS A 72 2.43 -4.79 24.91
C CYS A 72 3.81 -4.91 25.57
N SER A 73 4.04 -5.95 26.37
CA SER A 73 5.35 -6.20 27.00
C SER A 73 6.42 -6.56 25.96
N ALA A 74 6.06 -7.33 24.92
CA ALA A 74 6.99 -7.73 23.86
C ALA A 74 7.46 -6.53 23.02
N LEU A 75 6.63 -5.49 22.88
CA LEU A 75 6.97 -4.28 22.13
C LEU A 75 7.94 -3.35 22.88
N ILE A 76 8.02 -3.45 24.20
CA ILE A 76 8.83 -2.56 25.07
C ILE A 76 10.03 -3.32 25.66
N GLN A 77 10.29 -4.56 25.22
CA GLN A 77 11.45 -5.29 25.68
C GLN A 77 12.74 -4.49 25.40
N PRO A 78 13.61 -4.31 26.41
CA PRO A 78 14.85 -3.56 26.27
C PRO A 78 15.83 -4.23 25.30
N GLU A 79 15.71 -5.55 25.14
CA GLU A 79 16.42 -6.28 24.11
C GLU A 79 15.60 -6.33 22.81
N LEU A 80 16.19 -5.82 21.73
CA LEU A 80 15.69 -6.09 20.39
C LEU A 80 15.66 -7.60 20.16
N PRO A 81 14.61 -8.16 19.54
CA PRO A 81 14.61 -9.55 19.13
C PRO A 81 15.88 -9.83 18.31
N THR A 82 16.61 -10.88 18.70
CA THR A 82 17.84 -11.24 17.99
C THR A 82 17.50 -11.52 16.54
N LYS A 83 17.96 -10.66 15.63
CA LYS A 83 17.75 -10.84 14.19
C LYS A 83 18.40 -12.15 13.79
N ARG A 84 17.59 -13.16 13.50
CA ARG A 84 18.09 -14.41 12.92
C ARG A 84 18.61 -14.11 11.52
N LYS A 85 19.69 -14.77 11.12
CA LYS A 85 20.20 -14.68 9.75
C LYS A 85 19.08 -15.13 8.82
N ASP A 86 18.78 -14.32 7.82
CA ASP A 86 17.83 -14.69 6.79
C ASP A 86 18.38 -15.93 6.07
N PRO A 87 17.66 -17.07 6.07
CA PRO A 87 18.08 -18.25 5.33
C PRO A 87 18.13 -17.99 3.82
N GLY A 88 17.55 -16.88 3.33
CA GLY A 88 17.34 -16.63 1.92
C GLY A 88 16.17 -17.47 1.41
N SER A 89 16.26 -17.96 0.19
CA SER A 89 15.27 -18.89 -0.37
C SER A 89 15.46 -20.29 0.20
N PHE A 90 14.36 -20.89 0.65
CA PHE A 90 14.33 -22.28 1.13
C PHE A 90 13.14 -23.02 0.52
N HIS A 91 13.09 -24.34 0.70
CA HIS A 91 11.97 -25.15 0.24
C HIS A 91 11.09 -25.55 1.42
N ILE A 92 9.77 -25.51 1.22
CA ILE A 92 8.78 -26.06 2.14
C ILE A 92 7.89 -27.05 1.41
N PRO A 93 7.45 -28.12 2.08
CA PRO A 93 6.31 -28.88 1.60
C PRO A 93 5.07 -27.99 1.55
N CYS A 94 4.29 -28.05 0.47
CA CYS A 94 3.02 -27.34 0.37
C CYS A 94 1.99 -28.19 -0.37
N ALA A 95 0.71 -27.93 -0.09
CA ALA A 95 -0.41 -28.51 -0.82
C ALA A 95 -1.07 -27.42 -1.67
N ILE A 96 -1.47 -27.74 -2.89
CA ILE A 96 -2.36 -26.91 -3.69
C ILE A 96 -3.51 -27.81 -4.12
N ARG A 97 -4.73 -27.48 -3.69
CA ARG A 97 -5.86 -28.40 -3.69
C ARG A 97 -5.48 -29.71 -2.97
N GLU A 98 -5.74 -30.85 -3.61
CA GLU A 98 -5.42 -32.19 -3.10
C GLU A 98 -4.02 -32.66 -3.50
N THR A 99 -3.22 -31.84 -4.19
CA THR A 99 -1.88 -32.23 -4.66
C THR A 99 -0.79 -31.73 -3.72
N MET A 100 0.02 -32.66 -3.21
CA MET A 100 1.18 -32.37 -2.36
C MET A 100 2.44 -32.10 -3.21
N PHE A 101 3.21 -31.12 -2.78
CA PHE A 101 4.50 -30.74 -3.35
C PHE A 101 5.56 -30.72 -2.26
N ASP A 102 6.60 -31.54 -2.40
CA ASP A 102 7.65 -31.64 -1.38
C ASP A 102 8.59 -30.41 -1.35
N LYS A 103 8.62 -29.62 -2.43
CA LYS A 103 9.61 -28.55 -2.65
C LYS A 103 8.99 -27.29 -3.26
N GLY A 104 8.12 -26.60 -2.52
CA GLY A 104 7.72 -25.24 -2.84
C GLY A 104 8.80 -24.24 -2.43
N ILE A 105 9.28 -23.40 -3.36
CA ILE A 105 10.25 -22.34 -3.05
C ILE A 105 9.54 -21.27 -2.21
N CYS A 106 10.08 -20.99 -1.02
CA CYS A 106 9.68 -19.89 -0.15
C CYS A 106 10.79 -18.84 -0.17
N ASP A 107 10.46 -17.64 -0.62
CA ASP A 107 11.31 -16.46 -0.60
C ASP A 107 10.67 -15.42 0.31
N LEU A 108 11.27 -15.15 1.46
CA LEU A 108 10.76 -14.18 2.45
C LEU A 108 10.84 -12.73 1.92
N GLY A 109 11.63 -12.48 0.88
CA GLY A 109 11.70 -11.20 0.19
C GLY A 109 10.65 -11.04 -0.92
N ALA A 110 9.93 -12.10 -1.29
CA ALA A 110 8.92 -12.04 -2.33
C ALA A 110 7.58 -11.53 -1.76
N SER A 111 6.99 -10.54 -2.43
CA SER A 111 5.67 -10.00 -2.09
C SER A 111 4.50 -10.69 -2.81
N ILE A 112 4.81 -11.60 -3.75
CA ILE A 112 3.82 -12.30 -4.58
C ILE A 112 4.17 -13.77 -4.71
N ASN A 113 3.14 -14.61 -4.84
CA ASN A 113 3.31 -16.04 -5.14
C ASN A 113 3.32 -16.26 -6.66
N LEU A 114 4.26 -17.07 -7.15
CA LEU A 114 4.36 -17.43 -8.56
C LEU A 114 4.07 -18.91 -8.75
N MET A 115 3.19 -19.23 -9.70
CA MET A 115 2.92 -20.59 -10.13
C MET A 115 3.40 -20.77 -11.58
N PRO A 116 4.28 -21.74 -11.87
CA PRO A 116 4.64 -22.07 -13.24
C PRO A 116 3.41 -22.50 -14.06
N LEU A 117 3.31 -22.05 -15.31
CA LEU A 117 2.19 -22.41 -16.19
C LEU A 117 2.07 -23.94 -16.39
N SER A 118 3.20 -24.65 -16.41
CA SER A 118 3.21 -26.12 -16.49
C SER A 118 2.57 -26.77 -15.27
N LEU A 119 2.76 -26.20 -14.09
CA LEU A 119 2.15 -26.67 -12.85
C LEU A 119 0.65 -26.41 -12.83
N MET A 120 0.26 -25.22 -13.26
CA MET A 120 -1.14 -24.81 -13.41
C MET A 120 -1.92 -25.78 -14.33
N LYS A 121 -1.31 -26.17 -15.47
CA LYS A 121 -1.87 -27.21 -16.37
C LYS A 121 -2.00 -28.58 -15.70
N LYS A 122 -1.01 -29.00 -14.91
CA LYS A 122 -1.06 -30.27 -14.17
C LYS A 122 -2.17 -30.30 -13.12
N LEU A 123 -2.43 -29.17 -12.47
CA LEU A 123 -3.50 -28.99 -11.48
C LEU A 123 -4.89 -28.81 -12.11
N GLN A 124 -4.99 -28.84 -13.44
CA GLN A 124 -6.23 -28.64 -14.19
C GLN A 124 -6.97 -27.37 -13.79
N ILE A 125 -6.21 -26.31 -13.48
CA ILE A 125 -6.76 -24.98 -13.30
C ILE A 125 -6.97 -24.44 -14.72
N ASN A 126 -8.20 -24.05 -15.05
CA ASN A 126 -8.54 -23.59 -16.40
C ASN A 126 -8.92 -22.10 -16.43
N GLU A 127 -9.27 -21.55 -15.26
CA GLU A 127 -9.70 -20.17 -15.13
C GLU A 127 -8.53 -19.30 -14.68
N LEU A 128 -8.14 -18.39 -15.57
CA LEU A 128 -7.19 -17.32 -15.29
C LEU A 128 -7.88 -15.99 -15.55
N MET A 129 -7.76 -15.09 -14.59
CA MET A 129 -8.12 -13.70 -14.80
C MET A 129 -7.01 -13.03 -15.62
N PRO A 130 -7.33 -12.43 -16.77
CA PRO A 130 -6.35 -11.69 -17.56
C PRO A 130 -5.66 -10.60 -16.72
N THR A 131 -4.37 -10.38 -16.96
CA THR A 131 -3.61 -9.38 -16.21
C THR A 131 -2.50 -8.78 -17.06
N ASP A 132 -2.23 -7.49 -16.84
CA ASP A 132 -1.12 -6.75 -17.47
C ASP A 132 0.13 -6.70 -16.56
N VAL A 133 0.16 -7.52 -15.50
CA VAL A 133 1.27 -7.54 -14.55
C VAL A 133 2.55 -8.05 -15.23
N VAL A 134 3.61 -7.27 -15.08
CA VAL A 134 4.97 -7.63 -15.51
C VAL A 134 5.86 -7.75 -14.29
N ILE A 135 6.44 -8.94 -14.10
CA ILE A 135 7.34 -9.26 -13.00
C ILE A 135 8.78 -8.99 -13.44
N ARG A 136 9.54 -8.29 -12.60
CA ARG A 136 10.98 -8.11 -12.79
C ARG A 136 11.73 -9.01 -11.81
N LEU A 137 12.53 -9.93 -12.34
CA LEU A 137 13.31 -10.88 -11.55
C LEU A 137 14.63 -10.27 -11.09
N ALA A 138 15.32 -10.96 -10.17
CA ALA A 138 16.60 -10.51 -9.62
C ALA A 138 17.71 -10.39 -10.69
N ASP A 139 17.64 -11.18 -11.75
CA ASP A 139 18.51 -11.10 -12.93
C ASP A 139 18.15 -9.93 -13.88
N LYS A 140 17.22 -9.06 -13.46
CA LYS A 140 16.68 -7.92 -14.21
C LYS A 140 15.85 -8.30 -15.44
N THR A 141 15.60 -9.58 -15.67
CA THR A 141 14.68 -10.01 -16.74
C THR A 141 13.26 -9.62 -16.38
N LYS A 142 12.45 -9.35 -17.42
CA LYS A 142 11.03 -9.03 -17.29
C LYS A 142 10.22 -10.18 -17.86
N LYS A 143 9.20 -10.62 -17.13
CA LYS A 143 8.27 -11.67 -17.54
C LYS A 143 6.85 -11.16 -17.37
N GLN A 144 6.03 -11.29 -18.41
CA GLN A 144 4.61 -10.97 -18.33
C GLN A 144 3.87 -12.15 -17.71
N ALA A 145 3.00 -11.88 -16.74
CA ALA A 145 2.14 -12.90 -16.16
C ALA A 145 1.07 -13.31 -17.20
N VAL A 146 0.77 -14.61 -17.29
CA VAL A 146 -0.27 -15.13 -18.19
C VAL A 146 -1.66 -14.78 -17.68
N GLY A 147 -1.81 -14.71 -16.37
CA GLY A 147 -3.05 -14.38 -15.67
C GLY A 147 -2.87 -14.50 -14.17
N VAL A 148 -3.92 -14.17 -13.43
CA VAL A 148 -4.00 -14.34 -11.98
C VAL A 148 -5.05 -15.40 -11.69
N VAL A 149 -4.77 -16.23 -10.69
CA VAL A 149 -5.75 -17.15 -10.12
C VAL A 149 -5.90 -16.80 -8.64
N GLU A 150 -7.15 -16.74 -8.17
CA GLU A 150 -7.49 -16.51 -6.78
C GLU A 150 -8.03 -17.80 -6.17
N ASN A 151 -7.84 -18.01 -4.87
CA ASN A 151 -8.42 -19.13 -4.11
C ASN A 151 -8.12 -20.52 -4.69
N VAL A 152 -6.82 -20.85 -4.81
CA VAL A 152 -6.33 -22.15 -5.32
C VAL A 152 -6.18 -23.25 -4.24
N LEU A 153 -6.55 -22.96 -3.00
CA LEU A 153 -6.55 -23.91 -1.89
C LEU A 153 -7.85 -24.72 -1.85
#